data_AF-A0A5C6Z6E2-F1
#
_entry.id   AF-A0A5C6Z6E2-F1
#
_cell.length_a   1.000
_cell.length_b   1.000
_cell.length_c   1.000
_cell.angle_alpha   90.00
_cell.angle_beta   90.00
_cell.angle_gamma   90.00
#
_symmetry.space_group_name_H-M   'P 1'
#
loop_
_entity.id
_entity.type
_entity.pdbx_description
1 polymer ?
#
loop_
_entity_poly.entity_id
_entity_poly.type
_entity_poly.pdbx_seq_one_letter_code
_entity_poly.pdbx_strand_id
1 'polypeptide(L)'
;MSTPPSDAAFRRRLHRNYGAYTIGFVLLVGALGVLERMGMPKQWLGFSFLLLTVLVYAGIGVFSRTTDPVEYYVAGRRVPAFYNGMAAGADWMSAASFLGMAGSLYLAGYGGLAFVLGWTGGFCLVALLLAPYLRRFGGFTVPDFLAARFESRGLRVMGAAAAVLVSFIYLVAQIYAIGLITTRLTGLTFEIGLFVGLGGVLVCSFLGGMRAVTWTQVAQYIIMILAYVVPVMWLSTQQTGFPLPQFTAGGEVREIT
;
A
#
# COMPACT_ATOMS: atom_id res chain seq x y z
N MET A 1 -13.94 13.17 33.57
CA MET A 1 -13.60 13.84 32.31
C MET A 1 -12.11 13.61 32.07
N SER A 2 -11.74 12.60 31.29
CA SER A 2 -10.33 12.30 31.04
C SER A 2 -9.74 13.35 30.10
N THR A 3 -8.70 14.05 30.55
CA THR A 3 -7.90 14.95 29.73
C THR A 3 -7.44 14.21 28.46
N PRO A 4 -7.65 14.75 27.25
CA PRO A 4 -7.16 14.12 26.04
C PRO A 4 -5.63 13.94 26.16
N PRO A 5 -5.08 12.79 25.74
CA PRO A 5 -3.63 12.58 25.82
C PRO A 5 -2.92 13.68 25.03
N SER A 6 -1.87 14.27 25.59
CA SER A 6 -1.06 15.26 24.88
C SER A 6 -0.59 14.68 23.55
N ASP A 7 -0.62 15.49 22.48
CA ASP A 7 -0.22 15.06 21.12
C ASP A 7 1.15 14.39 21.09
N ALA A 8 2.07 14.79 21.97
CA ALA A 8 3.38 14.17 22.14
C ALA A 8 3.30 12.71 22.66
N ALA A 9 2.45 12.43 23.65
CA ALA A 9 2.26 11.08 24.19
C ALA A 9 1.52 10.16 23.21
N PHE A 10 0.67 10.71 22.35
CA PHE A 10 0.05 9.99 21.24
C PHE A 10 1.10 9.64 20.18
N ARG A 11 1.87 10.63 19.68
CA ARG A 11 2.95 10.43 18.71
C ARG A 11 4.02 9.44 19.19
N ARG A 12 4.43 9.51 20.46
CA ARG A 12 5.44 8.58 21.02
C ARG A 12 4.93 7.13 21.07
N ARG A 13 3.67 6.91 21.47
CA ARG A 13 3.05 5.57 21.41
C ARG A 13 2.98 5.05 19.99
N LEU A 14 2.66 5.94 19.05
CA LEU A 14 2.66 5.69 17.62
C LEU A 14 4.02 5.18 17.13
N HIS A 15 5.08 6.00 17.28
CA HIS A 15 6.42 5.67 16.83
C HIS A 15 6.95 4.37 17.47
N ARG A 16 6.61 4.11 18.74
CA ARG A 16 6.97 2.86 19.41
C ARG A 16 6.29 1.64 18.79
N ASN A 17 4.99 1.71 18.53
CA ASN A 17 4.26 0.62 17.88
C ASN A 17 4.80 0.36 16.46
N TYR A 18 5.22 1.41 15.75
CA TYR A 18 5.86 1.29 14.44
C TYR A 18 7.25 0.67 14.51
N GLY A 19 8.10 1.14 15.42
CA GLY A 19 9.41 0.53 15.63
C GLY A 19 9.28 -0.96 15.96
N ALA A 20 8.32 -1.32 16.82
CA ALA A 20 8.01 -2.71 17.12
C ALA A 20 7.53 -3.49 15.89
N TYR A 21 6.70 -2.89 15.03
CA TYR A 21 6.25 -3.51 13.78
C TYR A 21 7.40 -3.75 12.80
N THR A 22 8.23 -2.73 12.55
CA THR A 22 9.38 -2.83 11.66
C THR A 22 10.38 -3.86 12.16
N ILE A 23 10.69 -3.85 13.46
CA ILE A 23 11.56 -4.86 14.08
C ILE A 23 10.91 -6.24 13.95
N GLY A 24 9.62 -6.37 14.25
CA GLY A 24 8.89 -7.63 14.11
C GLY A 24 8.92 -8.18 12.68
N PHE A 25 8.78 -7.32 11.68
CA PHE A 25 8.88 -7.70 10.27
C PHE A 25 10.31 -8.12 9.89
N VAL A 26 11.33 -7.37 10.30
CA VAL A 26 12.74 -7.73 10.04
C VAL A 26 13.08 -9.06 10.72
N LEU A 27 12.62 -9.27 11.95
CA LEU A 27 12.78 -10.53 12.67
C LEU A 27 12.05 -11.68 11.98
N LEU A 28 10.82 -11.45 11.48
CA LEU A 28 10.07 -12.43 10.70
C LEU A 28 10.83 -12.84 9.45
N VAL A 29 11.30 -11.87 8.65
CA VAL A 29 12.06 -12.14 7.43
C VAL A 29 13.35 -12.88 7.77
N GLY A 30 14.06 -12.46 8.81
CA GLY A 30 15.25 -13.15 9.31
C GLY A 30 14.97 -14.58 9.74
N ALA A 31 13.90 -14.81 10.50
CA ALA A 31 13.48 -16.14 10.95
C ALA A 31 13.09 -17.04 9.77
N LEU A 32 12.33 -16.52 8.80
CA LEU A 32 11.99 -17.26 7.58
C LEU A 32 13.24 -17.59 6.76
N GLY A 33 14.21 -16.68 6.68
CA GLY A 33 15.50 -16.94 6.03
C GLY A 33 16.35 -17.99 6.75
N VAL A 34 16.32 -18.03 8.09
CA VAL A 34 16.95 -19.10 8.88
C VAL A 34 16.25 -20.43 8.60
N LEU A 35 14.91 -20.46 8.60
CA LEU A 35 14.14 -21.66 8.29
C LEU A 35 14.40 -22.18 6.86
N GLU A 36 14.55 -21.28 5.90
CA GLU A 36 14.97 -21.64 4.54
C GLU A 36 16.36 -22.30 4.54
N ARG A 37 17.32 -21.74 5.28
CA ARG A 37 18.67 -22.33 5.43
C ARG A 37 18.64 -23.68 6.16
N MET A 38 17.67 -23.90 7.04
CA MET A 38 17.44 -25.19 7.72
C MET A 38 16.76 -26.23 6.81
N GLY A 39 16.49 -25.90 5.54
CA GLY A 39 15.92 -26.83 4.56
C GLY A 39 14.40 -26.89 4.56
N MET A 40 13.71 -25.91 5.16
CA MET A 40 12.24 -25.86 5.13
C MET A 40 11.74 -25.71 3.69
N PRO A 41 10.74 -26.51 3.25
CA PRO A 41 10.23 -26.41 1.89
C PRO A 41 9.61 -25.03 1.63
N LYS A 42 9.87 -24.49 0.42
CA LYS A 42 9.42 -23.15 0.01
C LYS A 42 7.92 -22.92 0.15
N GLN A 43 7.12 -23.97 -0.06
CA GLN A 43 5.65 -23.90 0.12
C GLN A 43 5.27 -23.52 1.55
N TRP A 44 5.89 -24.14 2.55
CA TRP A 44 5.60 -23.85 3.95
C TRP A 44 6.04 -22.44 4.34
N LEU A 45 7.17 -21.96 3.81
CA LEU A 45 7.61 -20.57 3.99
C LEU A 45 6.57 -19.59 3.42
N GLY A 46 6.05 -19.87 2.23
CA GLY A 46 4.97 -19.09 1.60
C GLY A 46 3.69 -19.06 2.43
N PHE A 47 3.27 -20.21 2.96
CA PHE A 47 2.12 -20.31 3.86
C PHE A 47 2.31 -19.51 5.15
N SER A 48 3.46 -19.66 5.81
CA SER A 48 3.77 -18.93 7.04
C SER A 48 3.78 -17.43 6.81
N PHE A 49 4.35 -16.96 5.70
CA PHE A 49 4.38 -15.54 5.36
C PHE A 49 2.97 -14.98 5.11
N LEU A 50 2.17 -15.68 4.30
CA LEU A 50 0.79 -15.28 4.00
C LEU A 50 -0.07 -15.24 5.27
N LEU A 51 -0.07 -16.32 6.03
CA LEU A 51 -0.91 -16.47 7.21
C LEU A 51 -0.55 -15.43 8.28
N LEU A 52 0.74 -15.22 8.53
CA LEU A 52 1.17 -14.23 9.50
C LEU A 52 0.84 -12.80 9.07
N THR A 53 0.94 -12.48 7.78
CA THR A 53 0.52 -11.17 7.24
C THR A 53 -0.98 -10.95 7.43
N VAL A 54 -1.81 -11.95 7.11
CA VAL A 54 -3.26 -11.91 7.31
C VAL A 54 -3.61 -11.73 8.79
N LEU A 55 -2.97 -12.48 9.69
CA LEU A 55 -3.21 -12.38 11.13
C LEU A 55 -2.86 -11.00 11.69
N VAL A 56 -1.73 -10.44 11.25
CA VAL A 56 -1.30 -9.09 11.64
C VAL A 56 -2.33 -8.06 11.19
N TYR A 57 -2.79 -8.12 9.95
CA TYR A 57 -3.78 -7.17 9.42
C TYR A 57 -5.14 -7.35 10.10
N ALA A 58 -5.59 -8.58 10.30
CA ALA A 58 -6.80 -8.88 11.07
C ALA A 58 -6.70 -8.33 12.50
N GLY A 59 -5.55 -8.50 13.16
CA GLY A 59 -5.28 -7.92 14.48
C GLY A 59 -5.41 -6.40 14.47
N ILE A 60 -4.79 -5.71 13.50
CA ILE A 60 -4.90 -4.26 13.33
C ILE A 60 -6.37 -3.84 13.15
N GLY A 61 -7.13 -4.58 12.34
CA GLY A 61 -8.57 -4.36 12.13
C GLY A 61 -9.38 -4.48 13.42
N VAL A 62 -9.15 -5.53 14.21
CA VAL A 62 -9.81 -5.75 15.50
C VAL A 62 -9.47 -4.65 16.51
N PHE A 63 -8.19 -4.28 16.65
CA PHE A 63 -7.76 -3.23 17.58
C PHE A 63 -8.16 -1.82 17.15
N SER A 64 -8.48 -1.62 15.87
CA SER A 64 -8.91 -0.32 15.33
C SER A 64 -10.42 -0.23 15.14
N ARG A 65 -11.19 -1.22 15.63
CA ARG A 65 -12.64 -1.30 15.44
C ARG A 65 -13.36 -0.06 15.93
N THR A 66 -14.22 0.49 15.09
CA THR A 66 -15.03 1.68 15.41
C THR A 66 -16.38 1.63 14.72
N THR A 67 -17.40 2.20 15.36
CA THR A 67 -18.76 2.35 14.82
C THR A 67 -19.14 3.81 14.56
N ASP A 68 -18.27 4.76 14.94
CA ASP A 68 -18.47 6.18 14.66
C ASP A 68 -18.17 6.48 13.18
N PRO A 69 -19.08 7.09 12.41
CA PRO A 69 -18.86 7.36 10.98
C PRO A 69 -17.64 8.25 10.67
N VAL A 70 -17.32 9.22 11.52
CA VAL A 70 -16.18 10.11 11.32
C VAL A 70 -14.87 9.35 11.59
N GLU A 71 -14.84 8.50 12.61
CA GLU A 71 -13.69 7.62 12.84
C GLU A 71 -13.57 6.53 11.76
N TYR A 72 -14.70 6.00 11.29
CA TYR A 72 -14.73 4.95 10.27
C TYR A 72 -14.30 5.47 8.89
N TYR A 73 -14.84 6.61 8.44
CA TYR A 73 -14.57 7.11 7.09
C TYR A 73 -13.36 8.04 6.98
N VAL A 74 -12.96 8.74 8.04
CA VAL A 74 -11.83 9.70 7.97
C VAL A 74 -10.84 9.56 9.12
N ALA A 75 -10.92 8.49 9.92
CA ALA A 75 -10.04 8.25 11.07
C ALA A 75 -9.99 9.46 12.04
N GLY A 76 -11.13 10.13 12.20
CA GLY A 76 -11.24 11.33 13.05
C GLY A 76 -10.41 12.52 12.56
N ARG A 77 -9.83 12.45 11.34
CA ARG A 77 -8.84 13.38 10.79
C ARG A 77 -7.58 13.56 11.66
N ARG A 78 -7.26 12.55 12.48
CA ARG A 78 -6.15 12.60 13.46
C ARG A 78 -4.86 11.96 12.96
N VAL A 79 -4.90 11.33 11.78
CA VAL A 79 -3.71 10.69 11.22
C VAL A 79 -2.69 11.77 10.81
N PRO A 80 -1.46 11.73 11.32
CA PRO A 80 -0.43 12.69 10.94
C PRO A 80 -0.06 12.60 9.46
N ALA A 81 0.32 13.73 8.86
CA ALA A 81 0.57 13.85 7.42
C ALA A 81 1.60 12.85 6.87
N PHE A 82 2.68 12.59 7.62
CA PHE A 82 3.70 11.61 7.24
C PHE A 82 3.14 10.20 7.04
N TYR A 83 2.25 9.75 7.92
CA TYR A 83 1.62 8.43 7.85
C TYR A 83 0.60 8.34 6.72
N ASN A 84 -0.17 9.40 6.50
CA ASN A 84 -1.04 9.49 5.33
C ASN A 84 -0.23 9.44 4.03
N GLY A 85 0.96 10.06 3.99
CA GLY A 85 1.87 9.99 2.85
C GLY A 85 2.39 8.57 2.59
N MET A 86 2.83 7.87 3.63
CA MET A 86 3.25 6.46 3.52
C MET A 86 2.10 5.55 3.08
N ALA A 87 0.91 5.72 3.67
CA ALA A 87 -0.27 4.96 3.28
C ALA A 87 -0.64 5.21 1.81
N ALA A 88 -0.64 6.47 1.38
CA ALA A 88 -0.89 6.83 -0.02
C ALA A 88 0.19 6.26 -0.96
N GLY A 89 1.46 6.22 -0.54
CA GLY A 89 2.54 5.60 -1.30
C GLY A 89 2.38 4.08 -1.43
N ALA A 90 1.94 3.40 -0.38
CA ALA A 90 1.61 1.96 -0.45
C ALA A 90 0.39 1.70 -1.35
N ASP A 91 -0.66 2.53 -1.28
CA ASP A 91 -1.81 2.45 -2.19
C ASP A 91 -1.40 2.69 -3.66
N TRP A 92 -0.50 3.65 -3.90
CA TRP A 92 0.06 3.92 -5.23
C TRP A 92 0.81 2.70 -5.76
N MET A 93 1.52 1.98 -4.87
CA MET A 93 2.21 0.73 -5.17
C MET A 93 1.32 -0.49 -4.94
N SER A 94 0.27 -0.58 -5.74
CA SER A 94 -0.67 -1.69 -5.71
C SER A 94 -0.16 -2.93 -6.47
N ALA A 95 -0.88 -4.04 -6.40
CA ALA A 95 -0.54 -5.24 -7.15
C ALA A 95 -0.59 -5.00 -8.68
N ALA A 96 -1.53 -4.19 -9.15
CA ALA A 96 -1.58 -3.72 -10.54
C ALA A 96 -0.35 -2.89 -10.89
N SER A 97 0.11 -2.01 -9.99
CA SER A 97 1.31 -1.21 -10.22
C SER A 97 2.57 -2.09 -10.25
N PHE A 98 2.68 -3.03 -9.32
CA PHE A 98 3.86 -3.91 -9.24
C PHE A 98 3.95 -4.88 -10.42
N LEU A 99 2.90 -5.68 -10.64
CA LEU A 99 2.90 -6.68 -11.73
C LEU A 99 2.75 -6.01 -13.10
N GLY A 100 1.88 -5.01 -13.20
CA GLY A 100 1.60 -4.30 -14.44
C GLY A 100 2.80 -3.49 -14.92
N MET A 101 3.46 -2.70 -14.05
CA MET A 101 4.65 -1.96 -14.48
C MET A 101 5.82 -2.88 -14.78
N ALA A 102 6.04 -3.94 -13.99
CA ALA A 102 7.10 -4.90 -14.27
C ALA A 102 6.92 -5.53 -15.66
N GLY A 103 5.70 -5.97 -15.98
CA GLY A 103 5.37 -6.53 -17.30
C GLY A 103 5.46 -5.49 -18.43
N SER A 104 4.92 -4.29 -18.23
CA SER A 104 4.93 -3.25 -19.27
C SER A 104 6.33 -2.73 -19.55
N LEU A 105 7.14 -2.51 -18.52
CA LEU A 105 8.53 -2.05 -18.67
C LEU A 105 9.41 -3.13 -19.28
N TYR A 106 9.17 -4.41 -18.95
CA TYR A 106 9.86 -5.53 -19.59
C TYR A 106 9.64 -5.54 -21.11
N LEU A 107 8.42 -5.24 -21.56
CA LEU A 107 8.08 -5.21 -23.00
C LEU A 107 8.48 -3.90 -23.70
N ALA A 108 8.27 -2.76 -23.04
CA ALA A 108 8.47 -1.43 -23.61
C ALA A 108 9.91 -0.88 -23.43
N GLY A 109 10.72 -1.55 -22.62
CA GLY A 109 12.08 -1.10 -22.28
C GLY A 109 12.09 0.31 -21.68
N TYR A 110 13.13 1.07 -22.01
CA TYR A 110 13.33 2.43 -21.49
C TYR A 110 12.19 3.39 -21.84
N GLY A 111 11.53 3.19 -22.99
CA GLY A 111 10.38 4.02 -23.40
C GLY A 111 9.21 3.98 -22.41
N GLY A 112 9.06 2.88 -21.67
CA GLY A 112 8.04 2.76 -20.62
C GLY A 112 8.30 3.67 -19.39
N LEU A 113 9.51 4.21 -19.21
CA LEU A 113 9.79 5.14 -18.11
C LEU A 113 9.03 6.46 -18.24
N ALA A 114 8.73 6.90 -19.46
CA ALA A 114 7.90 8.09 -19.69
C ALA A 114 6.51 7.93 -19.07
N PHE A 115 5.92 6.72 -19.15
CA PHE A 115 4.66 6.40 -18.52
C PHE A 115 4.75 6.50 -16.99
N VAL A 116 5.81 5.93 -16.39
CA VAL A 116 6.04 5.98 -14.94
C VAL A 116 6.21 7.41 -14.44
N LEU A 117 7.00 8.22 -15.15
CA LEU A 117 7.25 9.62 -14.81
C LEU A 117 5.97 10.46 -14.95
N GLY A 118 5.23 10.32 -16.05
CA GLY A 118 3.98 11.05 -16.26
C GLY A 118 2.92 10.69 -15.23
N TRP A 119 2.77 9.41 -14.92
CA TRP A 119 1.82 8.94 -13.93
C TRP A 119 2.18 9.40 -12.51
N THR A 120 3.44 9.28 -12.11
CA THR A 120 3.93 9.76 -10.80
C THR A 120 3.78 11.28 -10.70
N GLY A 121 4.14 12.01 -11.75
CA GLY A 121 3.96 13.46 -11.83
C GLY A 121 2.50 13.88 -11.68
N GLY A 122 1.57 13.17 -12.33
CA GLY A 122 0.13 13.38 -12.17
C GLY A 122 -0.33 13.20 -10.72
N PHE A 123 0.18 12.20 -10.02
CA PHE A 123 -0.12 12.01 -8.59
C PHE A 123 0.36 13.18 -7.73
N CYS A 124 1.58 13.68 -8.00
CA CYS A 124 2.10 14.89 -7.35
C CYS A 124 1.24 16.13 -7.63
N LEU A 125 0.79 16.32 -8.87
CA LEU A 125 -0.09 17.42 -9.24
C LEU A 125 -1.44 17.36 -8.49
N VAL A 126 -2.05 16.18 -8.41
CA VAL A 126 -3.30 16.00 -7.62
C VAL A 126 -3.06 16.31 -6.14
N ALA A 127 -1.94 15.84 -5.57
CA ALA A 127 -1.59 16.08 -4.18
C ALA A 127 -1.36 17.57 -3.87
N LEU A 128 -0.75 18.32 -4.78
CA LEU A 128 -0.42 19.74 -4.59
C LEU A 128 -1.57 20.67 -4.96
N LEU A 129 -2.29 20.38 -6.04
CA LEU A 129 -3.27 21.30 -6.63
C LEU A 129 -4.70 21.00 -6.19
N LEU A 130 -5.07 19.73 -5.94
CA LEU A 130 -6.46 19.37 -5.66
C LEU A 130 -6.69 19.02 -4.18
N ALA A 131 -5.78 18.25 -3.58
CA ALA A 131 -5.93 17.79 -2.20
C ALA A 131 -6.11 18.93 -1.16
N PRO A 132 -5.46 20.11 -1.27
CA PRO A 132 -5.70 21.21 -0.32
C PRO A 132 -7.13 21.73 -0.32
N TYR A 133 -7.78 21.81 -1.49
CA TYR A 133 -9.17 22.27 -1.61
C TYR A 133 -10.15 21.25 -1.05
N LEU A 134 -9.95 19.97 -1.36
CA LEU A 134 -10.78 18.89 -0.83
C LEU A 134 -10.67 18.78 0.70
N ARG A 135 -9.47 19.00 1.25
CA ARG A 135 -9.25 19.04 2.71
C ARG A 135 -9.98 20.20 3.38
N ARG A 136 -9.98 21.38 2.77
CA ARG A 136 -10.71 22.56 3.26
C ARG A 136 -12.23 22.39 3.21
N PHE A 137 -12.75 21.65 2.22
CA PHE A 137 -14.18 21.35 2.11
C PHE A 137 -14.71 20.47 3.25
N GLY A 138 -13.90 19.54 3.76
CA GLY A 138 -14.27 18.74 4.93
C GLY A 138 -15.39 17.70 4.69
N GLY A 139 -15.78 17.45 3.44
CA GLY A 139 -16.69 16.36 3.07
C GLY A 139 -16.03 14.98 3.12
N PHE A 140 -16.83 13.94 2.90
CA PHE A 140 -16.37 12.53 2.89
C PHE A 140 -15.95 12.06 1.49
N THR A 141 -16.55 12.61 0.42
CA THR A 141 -16.33 12.12 -0.94
C THR A 141 -16.11 13.27 -1.94
N VAL A 142 -15.38 12.99 -3.02
CA VAL A 142 -15.19 13.95 -4.13
C VAL A 142 -16.50 14.31 -4.84
N PRO A 143 -17.45 13.36 -5.08
CA PRO A 143 -18.75 13.71 -5.64
C PRO A 143 -19.55 14.70 -4.79
N ASP A 144 -19.44 14.64 -3.45
CA ASP A 144 -20.10 15.61 -2.57
C ASP A 144 -19.49 17.01 -2.73
N PHE A 145 -18.16 17.09 -2.93
CA PHE A 145 -17.48 18.36 -3.24
C PHE A 145 -18.00 18.95 -4.56
N LEU A 146 -18.11 18.14 -5.62
CA LEU A 146 -18.64 18.58 -6.91
C LEU A 146 -20.10 19.04 -6.79
N ALA A 147 -20.92 18.30 -6.05
CA ALA A 147 -22.31 18.63 -5.82
C ALA A 147 -22.47 19.97 -5.09
N ALA A 148 -21.66 20.22 -4.07
CA ALA A 148 -21.68 21.48 -3.33
C ALA A 148 -21.12 22.65 -4.17
N ARG A 149 -20.08 22.40 -4.98
CA ARG A 149 -19.44 23.43 -5.80
C ARG A 149 -20.31 23.93 -6.94
N PHE A 150 -21.14 23.05 -7.52
CA PHE A 150 -21.98 23.33 -8.69
C PHE A 150 -23.48 23.27 -8.37
N GLU A 151 -23.84 23.12 -7.10
CA GLU A 151 -25.22 23.03 -6.60
C GLU A 151 -26.10 22.01 -7.36
N SER A 152 -25.49 20.91 -7.82
CA SER A 152 -26.15 19.94 -8.71
C SER A 152 -26.14 18.53 -8.12
N ARG A 153 -27.34 18.02 -7.84
CA ARG A 153 -27.54 16.61 -7.45
C ARG A 153 -27.18 15.66 -8.58
N GLY A 154 -27.37 16.07 -9.85
CA GLY A 154 -26.99 15.28 -11.02
C GLY A 154 -25.48 15.01 -11.06
N LEU A 155 -24.66 16.04 -10.80
CA LEU A 155 -23.20 15.89 -10.73
C LEU A 155 -22.75 14.98 -9.59
N ARG A 156 -23.46 14.99 -8.46
CA ARG A 156 -23.21 14.07 -7.34
C ARG A 156 -23.36 12.61 -7.78
N VAL A 157 -24.48 12.29 -8.42
CA VAL A 157 -24.79 10.93 -8.86
C VAL A 157 -23.83 10.48 -9.95
N MET A 158 -23.55 11.35 -10.92
CA MET A 158 -22.60 11.06 -11.99
C MET A 158 -21.18 10.85 -11.45
N GLY A 159 -20.73 11.70 -10.52
CA GLY A 159 -19.43 11.54 -9.88
C GLY A 159 -19.33 10.26 -9.05
N ALA A 160 -20.39 9.91 -8.32
CA ALA A 160 -20.45 8.66 -7.55
C ALA A 160 -20.43 7.43 -8.48
N ALA A 161 -21.20 7.46 -9.58
CA ALA A 161 -21.21 6.39 -10.58
C ALA A 161 -19.84 6.22 -11.24
N ALA A 162 -19.18 7.32 -11.60
CA ALA A 162 -17.83 7.29 -12.16
C ALA A 162 -16.81 6.72 -11.16
N ALA A 163 -16.87 7.14 -9.89
CA ALA A 163 -15.99 6.63 -8.84
C ALA A 163 -16.20 5.11 -8.63
N VAL A 164 -17.45 4.64 -8.61
CA VAL A 164 -17.76 3.20 -8.48
C VAL A 164 -17.26 2.43 -9.70
N LEU A 165 -17.49 2.92 -10.91
CA LEU A 165 -17.07 2.25 -12.14
C LEU A 165 -15.55 2.06 -12.20
N VAL A 166 -14.80 3.14 -11.97
CA VAL A 166 -13.33 3.09 -11.96
C VAL A 166 -12.82 2.18 -10.85
N SER A 167 -13.39 2.29 -9.64
CA SER A 167 -13.01 1.44 -8.51
C SER A 167 -13.29 -0.03 -8.76
N PHE A 168 -14.41 -0.36 -9.43
CA PHE A 168 -14.78 -1.74 -9.75
C PHE A 168 -13.80 -2.38 -10.74
N ILE A 169 -13.48 -1.68 -11.83
CA ILE A 169 -12.48 -2.16 -12.81
C ILE A 169 -11.14 -2.40 -12.11
N TYR A 170 -10.73 -1.47 -11.24
CA TYR A 170 -9.50 -1.60 -10.49
C TYR A 170 -9.53 -2.79 -9.52
N LEU A 171 -10.64 -2.98 -8.81
CA LEU A 171 -10.85 -4.07 -7.85
C LEU A 171 -10.69 -5.43 -8.53
N VAL A 172 -11.22 -5.60 -9.75
CA VAL A 172 -11.11 -6.86 -10.51
C VAL A 172 -9.64 -7.22 -10.76
N ALA A 173 -8.83 -6.26 -11.21
CA ALA A 173 -7.39 -6.48 -11.43
C ALA A 173 -6.66 -6.87 -10.13
N GLN A 174 -7.01 -6.21 -9.02
CA GLN A 174 -6.41 -6.47 -7.71
C GLN A 174 -6.76 -7.84 -7.15
N ILE A 175 -8.03 -8.26 -7.27
CA ILE A 175 -8.50 -9.58 -6.84
C ILE A 175 -7.80 -10.68 -7.65
N TYR A 176 -7.66 -10.49 -8.96
CA TYR A 176 -6.93 -11.43 -9.81
C TYR A 176 -5.47 -11.56 -9.39
N ALA A 177 -4.80 -10.43 -9.13
CA ALA A 177 -3.42 -10.42 -8.68
C ALA A 177 -3.23 -11.13 -7.33
N ILE A 178 -4.15 -10.95 -6.38
CA ILE A 178 -4.13 -11.66 -5.08
C ILE A 178 -4.19 -13.18 -5.30
N GLY A 179 -5.12 -13.66 -6.14
CA GLY A 179 -5.24 -15.09 -6.46
C GLY A 179 -3.98 -15.63 -7.11
N LEU A 180 -3.43 -14.91 -8.11
CA LEU A 180 -2.21 -15.30 -8.81
C LEU A 180 -1.01 -15.40 -7.86
N ILE A 181 -0.77 -14.37 -7.04
CA ILE A 181 0.36 -14.35 -6.09
C ILE A 181 0.21 -15.48 -5.07
N THR A 182 -0.99 -15.65 -4.52
CA THR A 182 -1.24 -16.67 -3.48
C THR A 182 -1.00 -18.08 -4.02
N THR A 183 -1.51 -18.39 -5.22
CA THR A 183 -1.26 -19.68 -5.87
C THR A 183 0.21 -19.91 -6.15
N ARG A 184 0.94 -18.88 -6.60
CA ARG A 184 2.38 -19.00 -6.89
C ARG A 184 3.22 -19.22 -5.64
N LEU A 185 2.86 -18.62 -4.51
CA LEU A 185 3.62 -18.73 -3.27
C LEU A 185 3.29 -19.97 -2.44
N THR A 186 2.02 -20.39 -2.43
CA THR A 186 1.53 -21.47 -1.55
C THR A 186 1.25 -22.77 -2.28
N GLY A 187 1.07 -22.73 -3.61
CA GLY A 187 0.62 -23.89 -4.39
C GLY A 187 -0.88 -24.18 -4.29
N LEU A 188 -1.65 -23.35 -3.58
CA LEU A 188 -3.12 -23.47 -3.53
C LEU A 188 -3.75 -23.21 -4.89
N THR A 189 -4.92 -23.79 -5.14
CA THR A 189 -5.71 -23.43 -6.33
C THR A 189 -6.09 -21.95 -6.29
N PHE A 190 -6.29 -21.37 -7.47
CA PHE A 190 -6.54 -19.94 -7.64
C PHE A 190 -7.73 -19.47 -6.80
N GLU A 191 -8.82 -20.23 -6.78
CA GLU A 191 -10.04 -19.88 -6.05
C GLU A 191 -9.79 -19.84 -4.54
N ILE A 192 -9.12 -20.86 -3.99
CA ILE A 192 -8.83 -20.94 -2.55
C ILE A 192 -7.89 -19.81 -2.16
N GLY A 193 -6.82 -19.59 -2.93
CA GLY A 193 -5.87 -18.51 -2.68
C GLY A 193 -6.54 -17.13 -2.71
N LEU A 194 -7.44 -16.91 -3.68
CA LEU A 194 -8.24 -15.70 -3.79
C LEU A 194 -9.13 -15.50 -2.56
N PHE A 195 -9.88 -16.51 -2.12
CA PHE A 195 -10.77 -16.36 -0.96
C PHE A 195 -10.02 -16.12 0.34
N VAL A 196 -8.88 -16.79 0.55
CA VAL A 196 -8.04 -16.57 1.74
C VAL A 196 -7.46 -15.16 1.75
N GLY A 197 -6.87 -14.71 0.63
CA GLY A 197 -6.28 -13.39 0.52
C GLY A 197 -7.32 -12.27 0.63
N LEU A 198 -8.43 -12.40 -0.09
CA LEU A 198 -9.54 -11.45 -0.06
C LEU A 198 -10.18 -11.40 1.34
N GLY A 199 -10.43 -12.57 1.95
CA GLY A 199 -10.99 -12.66 3.30
C GLY A 199 -10.15 -11.90 4.33
N GLY A 200 -8.83 -12.02 4.29
CA GLY A 200 -7.93 -11.28 5.17
C GLY A 200 -8.05 -9.75 5.00
N VAL A 201 -8.05 -9.26 3.76
CA VAL A 201 -8.18 -7.83 3.45
C VAL A 201 -9.54 -7.29 3.89
N LEU A 202 -10.62 -8.05 3.65
CA LEU A 202 -11.97 -7.65 4.02
C LEU A 202 -12.16 -7.60 5.54
N VAL A 203 -11.69 -8.60 6.28
CA VAL A 203 -11.77 -8.61 7.75
C VAL A 203 -11.11 -7.37 8.35
N CYS A 204 -9.91 -7.00 7.87
CA CYS A 204 -9.24 -5.80 8.35
C CYS A 204 -10.00 -4.52 8.01
N SER A 205 -10.43 -4.38 6.76
CA SER A 205 -11.01 -3.14 6.25
C SER A 205 -12.43 -2.89 6.77
N PHE A 206 -13.27 -3.93 6.87
CA PHE A 206 -14.64 -3.82 7.38
C PHE A 206 -14.70 -3.54 8.88
N LEU A 207 -13.80 -4.13 9.67
CA LEU A 207 -13.85 -3.96 11.12
C LEU A 207 -13.31 -2.61 11.57
N GLY A 208 -12.20 -2.14 10.98
CA GLY A 208 -11.47 -0.99 11.50
C GLY A 208 -11.52 0.29 10.66
N GLY A 209 -12.22 0.28 9.52
CA GLY A 209 -12.41 1.46 8.66
C GLY A 209 -11.09 2.11 8.20
N MET A 210 -11.14 3.40 7.87
CA MET A 210 -10.00 4.16 7.34
C MET A 210 -8.80 4.15 8.29
N ARG A 211 -9.04 4.10 9.61
CA ARG A 211 -7.95 3.99 10.58
C ARG A 211 -7.18 2.69 10.33
N ALA A 212 -7.83 1.53 10.39
CA ALA A 212 -7.16 0.25 10.15
C ALA A 212 -6.45 0.21 8.81
N VAL A 213 -7.12 0.63 7.73
CA VAL A 213 -6.54 0.68 6.38
C VAL A 213 -5.26 1.51 6.37
N THR A 214 -5.27 2.69 6.99
CA THR A 214 -4.07 3.53 7.05
C THR A 214 -2.92 2.84 7.80
N TRP A 215 -3.21 2.18 8.93
CA TRP A 215 -2.18 1.46 9.70
C TRP A 215 -1.61 0.27 8.93
N THR A 216 -2.46 -0.50 8.25
CA THR A 216 -1.99 -1.60 7.40
C THR A 216 -1.19 -1.09 6.20
N GLN A 217 -1.58 0.02 5.59
CA GLN A 217 -0.85 0.58 4.46
C GLN A 217 0.49 1.19 4.85
N VAL A 218 0.60 1.81 6.03
CA VAL A 218 1.90 2.25 6.55
C VAL A 218 2.82 1.05 6.81
N ALA A 219 2.28 -0.03 7.39
CA ALA A 219 3.03 -1.27 7.58
C ALA A 219 3.53 -1.82 6.23
N GLN A 220 2.64 -1.90 5.24
CA GLN A 220 2.95 -2.34 3.88
C GLN A 220 4.01 -1.46 3.21
N TYR A 221 3.94 -0.14 3.37
CA TYR A 221 4.93 0.79 2.81
C TYR A 221 6.37 0.45 3.23
N ILE A 222 6.58 0.12 4.51
CA ILE A 222 7.90 -0.23 5.05
C ILE A 222 8.41 -1.53 4.44
N ILE A 223 7.53 -2.52 4.31
CA ILE A 223 7.86 -3.80 3.68
C ILE A 223 8.27 -3.58 2.22
N MET A 224 7.48 -2.80 1.50
CA MET A 224 7.69 -2.54 0.07
C MET A 224 8.97 -1.75 -0.18
N ILE A 225 9.25 -0.69 0.59
CA ILE A 225 10.47 0.09 0.36
C ILE A 225 11.72 -0.76 0.59
N LEU A 226 11.73 -1.62 1.61
CA LEU A 226 12.83 -2.56 1.84
C LEU A 226 12.93 -3.59 0.71
N ALA A 227 11.80 -4.13 0.27
CA ALA A 227 11.73 -5.13 -0.80
C ALA A 227 12.22 -4.60 -2.15
N TYR A 228 12.05 -3.31 -2.44
CA TYR A 228 12.59 -2.70 -3.66
C TYR A 228 14.03 -2.23 -3.51
N VAL A 229 14.35 -1.52 -2.43
CA VAL A 229 15.67 -0.87 -2.28
C VAL A 229 16.76 -1.90 -2.08
N VAL A 230 16.54 -2.95 -1.27
CA VAL A 230 17.59 -3.93 -0.95
C VAL A 230 18.09 -4.67 -2.20
N PRO A 231 17.25 -5.28 -3.06
CA PRO A 231 17.72 -5.95 -4.27
C PRO A 231 18.38 -5.00 -5.27
N VAL A 232 17.84 -3.78 -5.39
CA VAL A 232 18.37 -2.75 -6.30
C VAL A 232 19.76 -2.28 -5.86
N MET A 233 19.97 -2.04 -4.56
CA MET A 233 21.29 -1.71 -4.02
C MET A 233 22.27 -2.88 -4.17
N TRP A 234 21.81 -4.11 -3.92
CA TRP A 234 22.63 -5.32 -4.10
C TRP A 234 23.10 -5.48 -5.55
N LEU A 235 22.19 -5.38 -6.51
CA LEU A 235 22.53 -5.42 -7.94
C LEU A 235 23.50 -4.29 -8.32
N SER A 236 23.25 -3.07 -7.84
CA SER A 236 24.15 -1.93 -8.05
C SER A 236 25.57 -2.20 -7.52
N THR A 237 25.71 -2.79 -6.33
CA THR A 237 27.04 -3.15 -5.80
C THR A 237 27.75 -4.19 -6.64
N GLN A 238 27.03 -5.16 -7.20
CA GLN A 238 27.61 -6.23 -8.01
C GLN A 238 28.05 -5.73 -9.40
N GLN A 239 27.29 -4.80 -9.99
CA GLN A 239 27.56 -4.27 -11.33
C GLN A 239 28.55 -3.10 -11.32
N THR A 240 28.37 -2.17 -10.37
CA THR A 240 29.08 -0.86 -10.38
C THR A 240 30.07 -0.70 -9.23
N GLY A 241 30.09 -1.64 -8.27
CA GLY A 241 30.87 -1.51 -7.03
C GLY A 241 30.30 -0.48 -6.04
N PHE A 242 29.21 0.22 -6.39
CA PHE A 242 28.59 1.25 -5.54
C PHE A 242 27.14 0.89 -5.21
N PRO A 243 26.69 1.05 -3.95
CA PRO A 243 25.36 0.59 -3.54
C PRO A 243 24.21 1.51 -3.95
N LEU A 244 24.47 2.74 -4.40
CA LEU A 244 23.41 3.68 -4.75
C LEU A 244 23.29 3.83 -6.27
N PRO A 245 22.32 3.13 -6.91
CA PRO A 245 22.21 3.12 -8.36
C PRO A 245 21.87 4.47 -8.95
N GLN A 246 21.31 5.41 -8.18
CA GLN A 246 20.98 6.75 -8.67
C GLN A 246 22.22 7.53 -9.13
N PHE A 247 23.40 7.21 -8.58
CA PHE A 247 24.65 7.89 -8.91
C PHE A 247 25.47 7.15 -9.98
N THR A 248 25.20 5.86 -10.20
CA THR A 248 25.95 5.03 -11.17
C THR A 248 25.15 4.71 -12.44
N ALA A 249 23.82 4.79 -12.40
CA ALA A 249 22.95 4.50 -13.55
C ALA A 249 23.21 5.39 -14.78
N GLY A 250 23.82 6.57 -14.62
CA GLY A 250 24.16 7.45 -15.75
C GLY A 250 25.26 6.89 -16.68
N GLY A 251 26.12 5.99 -16.18
CA GLY A 251 27.18 5.36 -16.97
C GLY A 251 26.68 4.19 -17.82
N GLU A 252 25.79 3.37 -17.29
CA GLU A 252 25.32 2.13 -17.92
C GLU A 252 24.26 2.34 -19.01
N VAL A 253 23.43 3.40 -18.92
CA VAL A 253 22.42 3.71 -19.96
C VAL A 253 23.09 3.99 -21.32
N ARG A 254 24.37 4.39 -21.33
CA ARG A 254 25.18 4.59 -22.54
C ARG A 254 25.68 3.28 -23.18
N GLU A 255 25.72 2.16 -22.46
CA GLU A 255 26.13 0.87 -23.04
C GLU A 255 24.97 0.10 -23.66
N ILE A 256 23.72 0.49 -23.35
CA ILE A 256 22.49 -0.21 -23.79
C ILE A 256 21.78 0.56 -24.93
N THR A 257 22.31 1.72 -25.35
CA THR A 257 21.83 2.49 -26.51
C THR A 257 22.88 2.50 -27.61
#